data_AF-A0A970AWF4-F1
#
_entry.id   AF-A0A970AWF4-F1
#
_cell.length_a   1.000
_cell.length_b   1.000
_cell.length_c   1.000
_cell.angle_alpha   90.00
_cell.angle_beta   90.00
_cell.angle_gamma   90.00
#
_symmetry.space_group_name_H-M   'P 1'
#
loop_
_entity.id
_entity.type
_entity.pdbx_description
1 polymer ?
#
loop_
_entity_poly.entity_id
_entity_poly.type
_entity_poly.pdbx_seq_one_letter_code
_entity_poly.pdbx_strand_id
1 'polypeptide(L)'
;MSITGGIIIYANLWMIILFIVLPFGVRNQIDSPNFQKGTDPGAPVESKMKKKILITTLITTVIFSLIFALDKLDLFYIRKLLF
;
A
#
# COMPACT_ATOMS: atom_id res chain seq x y z
N MET A 1 -0.97 20.96 -7.58
CA MET A 1 0.07 20.46 -6.64
C MET A 1 1.49 20.87 -7.08
N SER A 2 2.37 21.20 -6.11
CA SER A 2 3.83 21.31 -6.35
C SER A 2 4.45 19.92 -6.53
N ILE A 3 5.52 19.80 -7.32
CA ILE A 3 6.25 18.54 -7.56
C ILE A 3 6.69 17.91 -6.23
N THR A 4 7.24 18.71 -5.32
CA THR A 4 7.66 18.26 -3.99
C THR A 4 6.48 17.72 -3.17
N GLY A 5 5.33 18.40 -3.24
CA GLY A 5 4.11 17.96 -2.54
C GLY A 5 3.59 16.63 -3.09
N GLY A 6 3.60 16.45 -4.41
CA GLY A 6 3.21 15.19 -5.04
C GLY A 6 4.08 14.01 -4.61
N ILE A 7 5.40 14.20 -4.53
CA ILE A 7 6.34 13.15 -4.08
C ILE A 7 6.07 12.76 -2.62
N ILE A 8 5.87 13.75 -1.74
CA ILE A 8 5.59 13.49 -0.31
C ILE A 8 4.29 12.70 -0.14
N ILE A 9 3.23 13.10 -0.87
CA ILE A 9 1.94 12.41 -0.82
C ILE A 9 2.08 10.97 -1.32
N TYR A 10 2.75 10.77 -2.45
CA TYR A 10 2.97 9.43 -3.02
C TYR A 10 3.74 8.52 -2.04
N ALA A 11 4.82 9.01 -1.44
CA ALA A 11 5.63 8.24 -0.49
C ALA A 11 4.83 7.84 0.77
N ASN A 12 4.04 8.76 1.33
CA ASN A 12 3.19 8.47 2.49
C ASN A 12 2.08 7.48 2.15
N LEU A 13 1.38 7.67 1.03
CA LEU A 13 0.35 6.73 0.55
C LEU A 13 0.93 5.34 0.36
N TRP A 14 2.08 5.25 -0.31
CA TRP A 14 2.76 3.98 -0.54
C TRP A 14 3.07 3.25 0.76
N MET A 15 3.59 3.97 1.76
CA MET A 15 3.91 3.41 3.07
C MET A 15 2.65 2.90 3.79
N ILE A 16 1.57 3.68 3.82
CA ILE A 16 0.30 3.28 4.46
C ILE A 16 -0.28 2.03 3.77
N ILE A 17 -0.31 2.02 2.44
CA ILE A 17 -0.85 0.90 1.66
C ILE A 17 -0.01 -0.36 1.87
N LEU A 18 1.32 -0.22 1.97
CA LEU A 18 2.20 -1.35 2.28
C LEU A 18 1.79 -2.01 3.59
N PHE A 19 1.59 -1.23 4.64
CA PHE A 19 1.15 -1.74 5.95
C PHE A 19 -0.24 -2.38 5.90
N ILE A 20 -1.16 -1.84 5.10
CA ILE A 20 -2.48 -2.44 4.88
C ILE A 20 -2.36 -3.77 4.14
N VAL A 21 -1.48 -3.89 3.15
CA VAL A 21 -1.32 -5.11 2.31
C VAL A 21 -0.53 -6.23 3.02
N LEU A 22 0.32 -5.89 3.99
CA LEU A 22 1.14 -6.85 4.74
C LEU A 22 0.36 -8.00 5.43
N PRO A 23 -0.75 -7.79 6.15
CA PRO A 23 -1.49 -8.88 6.81
C PRO A 23 -2.17 -9.86 5.83
N PHE A 24 -2.38 -9.47 4.57
CA PHE A 24 -3.12 -10.31 3.62
C PHE A 24 -2.29 -11.51 3.15
N GLY A 25 -2.85 -12.72 3.28
CA GLY A 25 -2.22 -13.94 2.76
C GLY A 25 -1.03 -14.45 3.58
N VAL A 26 -0.93 -14.07 4.85
CA VAL A 26 -0.02 -14.74 5.80
C VAL A 26 -0.62 -16.10 6.13
N ARG A 27 0.09 -17.17 5.76
CA ARG A 27 -0.28 -18.56 6.09
C ARG A 27 0.78 -19.13 7.02
N ASN A 28 0.37 -19.44 8.24
CA ASN A 28 1.27 -19.89 9.31
C ASN A 28 1.82 -21.29 9.00
N GLN A 29 3.05 -21.56 9.43
CA GLN A 29 3.67 -22.88 9.28
C GLN A 29 2.96 -23.99 10.06
N ILE A 30 2.15 -23.63 11.06
CA ILE A 30 1.38 -24.54 11.93
C ILE A 30 0.32 -25.31 11.14
N ASP A 31 -0.24 -24.71 10.08
CA ASP A 31 -1.27 -25.32 9.22
C ASP A 31 -0.70 -26.08 8.02
N SER A 32 0.63 -26.25 7.96
CA SER A 32 1.32 -26.88 6.83
C SER A 32 1.74 -28.31 7.19
N PRO A 33 1.50 -29.31 6.33
CA PRO A 33 1.86 -30.71 6.59
C PRO A 33 3.37 -30.96 6.73
N ASN A 34 4.21 -29.97 6.37
CA ASN A 34 5.67 -29.98 6.47
C ASN A 34 6.20 -29.19 7.68
N PHE A 35 5.50 -29.23 8.82
CA PHE A 35 5.97 -28.58 10.05
C PHE A 35 7.35 -29.11 10.44
N GLN A 36 8.39 -28.27 10.32
CA GLN A 36 9.73 -28.58 10.81
C GLN A 36 9.84 -28.17 12.27
N LYS A 37 10.12 -29.15 13.12
CA LYS A 37 10.28 -28.98 14.57
C LYS A 37 11.51 -28.10 14.84
N GLY A 38 11.30 -26.84 15.17
CA GLY A 38 12.35 -25.83 15.39
C GLY A 38 12.09 -24.48 14.72
N THR A 39 11.08 -24.38 13.86
CA THR A 39 10.71 -23.12 13.22
C THR A 39 9.74 -22.31 14.08
N ASP A 40 9.89 -20.99 14.10
CA ASP A 40 8.98 -20.08 14.80
C ASP A 40 7.53 -20.30 14.30
N PRO A 41 6.57 -20.61 15.18
CA PRO A 41 5.19 -20.88 14.81
C PRO A 41 4.52 -19.72 14.04
N GLY A 42 5.02 -18.48 14.19
CA GLY A 42 4.52 -17.31 13.46
C GLY A 42 5.17 -17.07 12.09
N ALA A 43 6.22 -17.81 11.72
CA ALA A 43 6.91 -17.57 10.45
C ALA A 43 6.09 -18.09 9.25
N PRO A 44 5.81 -17.27 8.23
CA PRO A 44 5.06 -17.70 7.05
C PRO A 44 5.85 -18.71 6.22
N VAL A 45 5.17 -19.76 5.73
CA VAL A 45 5.76 -20.83 4.89
C VAL A 45 6.40 -20.26 3.61
N GLU A 46 5.74 -19.26 3.00
CA GLU A 46 6.24 -18.54 1.84
C GLU A 46 6.02 -17.04 2.01
N SER A 47 7.10 -16.31 2.32
CA SER A 47 7.08 -14.84 2.29
C SER A 47 7.02 -14.34 0.84
N LYS A 48 5.83 -14.28 0.25
CA LYS A 48 5.60 -13.71 -1.10
C LYS A 48 5.76 -12.17 -1.13
N MET A 49 6.83 -11.64 -0.52
CA MET A 49 7.10 -10.20 -0.40
C MET A 49 7.10 -9.47 -1.74
N LYS A 50 7.67 -10.07 -2.80
CA LYS A 50 7.68 -9.47 -4.15
C LYS A 50 6.27 -9.18 -4.67
N LYS A 51 5.32 -10.08 -4.41
CA LYS A 51 3.91 -9.89 -4.81
C LYS A 51 3.25 -8.77 -4.01
N LYS A 52 3.52 -8.70 -2.70
CA LYS A 52 2.99 -7.64 -1.82
C LYS A 52 3.47 -6.26 -2.24
N ILE A 53 4.75 -6.12 -2.56
CA ILE A 53 5.33 -4.86 -3.06
C ILE A 53 4.68 -4.45 -4.39
N LEU A 54 4.51 -5.38 -5.33
CA LEU A 54 3.88 -5.09 -6.63
C LEU A 54 2.42 -4.62 -6.46
N ILE A 55 1.65 -5.32 -5.63
CA ILE A 55 0.26 -4.96 -5.33
C ILE A 55 0.19 -3.58 -4.66
N THR A 56 1.08 -3.32 -3.69
CA THR A 56 1.16 -2.04 -2.99
C THR A 56 1.41 -0.90 -3.99
N THR A 57 2.38 -1.05 -4.88
CA THR A 57 2.71 -0.02 -5.88
C THR A 57 1.55 0.20 -6.86
N LEU A 58 0.88 -0.87 -7.31
CA LEU A 58 -0.28 -0.76 -8.20
C LEU A 58 -1.43 0.02 -7.54
N ILE A 59 -1.81 -0.36 -6.32
CA ILE A 59 -2.88 0.30 -5.56
C ILE A 59 -2.51 1.77 -5.31
N THR A 60 -1.27 2.03 -4.88
CA THR A 60 -0.78 3.39 -4.64
C THR A 60 -0.86 4.24 -5.90
N THR A 61 -0.46 3.69 -7.05
CA THR A 61 -0.45 4.41 -8.33
C THR A 61 -1.85 4.80 -8.76
N VAL A 62 -2.82 3.89 -8.59
CA VAL A 62 -4.24 4.14 -8.91
C VAL A 62 -4.84 5.22 -8.00
N ILE A 63 -4.55 5.17 -6.69
CA ILE A 63 -5.06 6.18 -5.75
C ILE A 63 -4.40 7.54 -6.01
N PHE A 64 -3.08 7.56 -6.23
CA PHE A 64 -2.36 8.79 -6.50
C PHE A 64 -2.80 9.44 -7.83
N SER A 65 -3.04 8.65 -8.88
CA SER A 65 -3.52 9.18 -10.17
C SER A 65 -4.91 9.80 -10.03
N LEU A 66 -5.79 9.20 -9.22
CA LEU A 66 -7.10 9.78 -8.91
C LEU A 66 -6.96 11.11 -8.17
N ILE A 67 -6.11 11.18 -7.14
CA ILE A 67 -5.86 12.42 -6.39
C ILE A 67 -5.29 13.52 -7.31
N PHE A 68 -4.34 13.15 -8.18
CA PHE A 68 -3.75 14.08 -9.13
C PHE A 68 -4.77 14.60 -10.16
N ALA A 69 -5.66 13.72 -10.65
CA ALA A 69 -6.74 14.11 -11.54
C ALA A 69 -7.74 15.05 -10.85
N LEU A 70 -8.09 14.78 -9.59
CA LEU A 70 -8.98 15.63 -8.79
C LEU A 70 -8.38 17.02 -8.53
N ASP A 71 -7.08 17.11 -8.28
CA ASP A 71 -6.36 18.39 -8.16
C ASP A 71 -6.39 19.18 -9.48
N LYS A 72 -6.28 18.51 -10.63
CA LYS A 72 -6.34 19.13 -11.95
C LYS A 72 -7.73 19.60 -12.37
N LEU A 73 -8.78 18.94 -11.87
CA LEU A 73 -10.18 19.27 -12.19
C LEU A 73 -10.72 20.44 -11.35
N ASP A 74 -9.88 21.10 -10.53
CA ASP A 74 -10.25 22.18 -9.61
C ASP A 74 -11.40 21.83 -8.62
N LEU A 75 -11.76 20.56 -8.47
CA LEU A 75 -12.90 20.11 -7.66
C LEU A 75 -12.69 20.33 -6.15
N PHE A 76 -11.44 20.43 -5.71
CA PHE A 76 -11.06 20.62 -4.30
C PHE A 76 -10.64 22.06 -3.95
N TYR A 77 -10.94 23.06 -4.79
CA TYR A 77 -10.78 24.47 -4.41
C TYR A 77 -11.91 24.92 -3.49
N ILE A 78 -11.86 24.47 -2.22
CA ILE A 78 -12.73 25.01 -1.16
C ILE A 78 -12.58 26.54 -1.09
N ARG A 79 -11.41 27.07 -1.43
CA ARG A 79 -11.16 28.51 -1.55
C ARG A 79 -12.05 29.21 -2.59
N LYS A 80 -12.38 28.56 -3.72
CA LYS A 80 -13.27 29.08 -4.77
C LYS A 80 -14.76 28.88 -4.42
N LEU A 81 -15.05 28.02 -3.42
CA LEU A 81 -16.40 27.81 -2.91
C LEU A 81 -16.73 28.80 -1.77
N LEU A 82 -15.72 29.21 -0.99
CA LEU A 82 -15.87 30.11 0.15
C LEU A 82 -15.64 31.60 -0.17
N PHE A 83 -15.03 31.92 -1.31
CA PHE A 83 -14.81 33.27 -1.84
C PHE A 83 -14.99 33.28 -3.35
#